data_AF-A0A5H2XZ99-F1
#
_entry.id   AF-A0A5H2XZ99-F1
#
_cell.length_a   1.000
_cell.length_b   1.000
_cell.length_c   1.000
_cell.angle_alpha   90.00
_cell.angle_beta   90.00
_cell.angle_gamma   90.00
#
_symmetry.space_group_name_H-M   'P 1'
#
loop_
_entity.id
_entity.type
_entity.pdbx_description
1 polymer ?
#
loop_
_entity_poly.entity_id
_entity_poly.type
_entity_poly.pdbx_seq_one_letter_code
_entity_poly.pdbx_strand_id
1 'polypeptide(L)'
;MMNDKGEVYRKWVLPAAYSRNKKDRIIEVPEVFCQTLEHYLDWYKQQDIPAKYKHNLGTHRGFSEYAPALLNDRLCEFAMSERTVKSGINKQPTNLRTKVNTLLKKAGLDWATAKTFEDSLIIHLAKNVDHGVVADLFGFSSRQVVADKYNSNLLQLSDALNKVYARIQTTGF
;
A
#
# COMPACT_ATOMS: atom_id res chain seq x y z
N MET A 1 7.63 -13.07 4.76
CA MET A 1 8.24 -11.85 4.19
C MET A 1 9.64 -12.12 3.61
N MET A 2 10.41 -13.04 4.21
CA MET A 2 11.74 -13.46 3.74
C MET A 2 11.89 -14.98 3.78
N ASN A 3 12.88 -15.54 3.08
CA ASN A 3 13.23 -16.96 3.16
C ASN A 3 14.09 -17.27 4.39
N ASP A 4 14.46 -18.54 4.56
CA ASP A 4 15.24 -19.03 5.71
C ASP A 4 16.64 -18.40 5.77
N LYS A 5 17.18 -18.01 4.60
CA LYS A 5 18.45 -17.28 4.46
C LYS A 5 18.34 -15.79 4.79
N GLY A 6 17.12 -15.28 4.99
CA GLY A 6 16.87 -13.86 5.27
C GLY A 6 16.77 -12.96 4.03
N GLU A 7 16.59 -13.53 2.85
CA GLU A 7 16.40 -12.78 1.60
C GLU A 7 14.92 -12.39 1.43
N VAL A 8 14.66 -11.13 1.07
CA VAL A 8 13.28 -10.63 0.91
C VAL A 8 12.65 -11.23 -0.35
N TYR A 9 11.43 -11.75 -0.22
CA TYR A 9 10.71 -12.27 -1.38
C TYR A 9 10.33 -11.15 -2.34
N ARG A 10 10.54 -11.36 -3.65
CA ARG A 10 10.08 -10.45 -4.72
C ARG A 10 8.62 -10.62 -5.09
N LYS A 11 8.04 -11.77 -4.75
CA LYS A 11 6.63 -12.11 -5.02
C LYS A 11 5.99 -12.63 -3.74
N TRP A 12 4.88 -12.02 -3.34
CA TRP A 12 4.12 -12.43 -2.16
C TRP A 12 2.74 -12.92 -2.58
N VAL A 13 2.22 -13.91 -1.86
CA VAL A 13 0.82 -14.32 -2.02
C VAL A 13 0.01 -13.66 -0.91
N LEU A 14 -0.97 -12.86 -1.29
CA LEU A 14 -2.06 -12.43 -0.42
C LEU A 14 -3.13 -13.52 -0.44
N PRO A 15 -3.35 -14.24 0.67
CA PRO A 15 -4.32 -15.33 0.70
C PRO A 15 -5.75 -14.83 0.49
N ALA A 16 -6.59 -15.69 -0.10
CA ALA A 16 -8.01 -15.46 -0.35
C ALA A 16 -8.77 -15.01 0.91
N ALA A 17 -8.39 -15.53 2.08
CA ALA A 17 -8.97 -15.17 3.38
C ALA A 17 -8.87 -13.66 3.69
N TYR A 18 -7.84 -12.99 3.17
CA TYR A 18 -7.58 -11.57 3.38
C TYR A 18 -7.84 -10.72 2.12
N SER A 19 -8.24 -11.36 1.02
CA SER A 19 -8.53 -10.69 -0.25
C SER A 19 -10.01 -10.32 -0.36
N ARG A 20 -10.30 -9.14 -0.94
CA ARG A 20 -11.68 -8.65 -1.13
C ARG A 20 -12.53 -9.56 -2.02
N ASN A 21 -11.92 -10.21 -2.99
CA ASN A 21 -12.60 -11.07 -3.96
C ASN A 21 -12.51 -12.57 -3.61
N LYS A 22 -12.01 -12.91 -2.41
CA LYS A 22 -11.78 -14.29 -1.96
C LYS A 22 -10.93 -15.12 -2.92
N LYS A 23 -10.05 -14.48 -3.67
CA LYS A 23 -9.03 -15.13 -4.51
C LYS A 23 -7.65 -14.79 -4.00
N ASP A 24 -6.75 -15.77 -4.08
CA ASP A 24 -5.33 -15.54 -3.85
C ASP A 24 -4.82 -14.53 -4.87
N ARG A 25 -3.94 -13.64 -4.42
CA ARG A 25 -3.35 -12.60 -5.26
C ARG A 25 -1.84 -12.62 -5.12
N ILE A 26 -1.16 -12.63 -6.26
CA ILE A 26 0.29 -12.46 -6.30
C ILE A 26 0.58 -10.97 -6.35
N ILE A 27 1.35 -10.49 -5.37
CA ILE A 27 1.87 -9.13 -5.32
C ILE A 27 3.34 -9.21 -5.71
N GLU A 28 3.66 -8.66 -6.88
CA GLU A 28 5.03 -8.50 -7.32
C GLU A 28 5.58 -7.16 -6.86
N VAL A 29 6.78 -7.20 -6.32
CA VAL A 29 7.40 -6.08 -5.62
C VAL A 29 8.64 -5.64 -6.41
N PRO A 30 8.74 -4.35 -6.81
CA PRO A 30 9.90 -3.85 -7.53
C PRO A 30 11.19 -4.02 -6.73
N GLU A 31 12.31 -4.22 -7.42
CA GLU A 31 13.62 -4.44 -6.77
C GLU A 31 14.03 -3.31 -5.83
N VAL A 32 13.75 -2.06 -6.21
CA VAL A 32 14.00 -0.87 -5.36
C VAL A 32 13.25 -0.97 -4.03
N PHE A 33 12.04 -1.53 -4.04
CA PHE A 33 11.28 -1.74 -2.81
C PHE A 33 11.87 -2.90 -2.00
N CYS A 34 12.33 -3.98 -2.63
CA CYS A 34 13.04 -5.06 -1.95
C CYS A 34 14.29 -4.53 -1.23
N GLN A 35 15.11 -3.70 -1.88
CA GLN A 35 16.29 -3.07 -1.26
C GLN A 35 15.88 -2.19 -0.07
N THR A 36 14.81 -1.41 -0.21
CA THR A 36 14.28 -0.58 0.90
C THR A 36 13.84 -1.45 2.08
N LEU A 37 13.20 -2.59 1.82
CA LEU A 37 12.81 -3.54 2.85
C LEU A 37 14.02 -4.19 3.53
N GLU A 38 15.06 -4.53 2.78
CA GLU A 38 16.29 -5.08 3.36
C GLU A 38 16.96 -4.09 4.32
N HIS A 39 17.09 -2.82 3.92
CA HIS A 39 17.57 -1.76 4.81
C HIS A 39 16.70 -1.61 6.06
N TYR A 40 15.38 -1.68 5.91
CA TYR A 40 14.46 -1.65 7.05
C TYR A 40 14.68 -2.85 7.99
N LEU A 41 14.86 -4.06 7.46
CA LEU A 41 15.11 -5.26 8.26
C LEU A 41 16.45 -5.21 8.98
N ASP A 42 17.48 -4.64 8.37
CA ASP A 42 18.78 -4.42 9.00
C ASP A 42 18.67 -3.40 10.15
N TRP A 43 17.93 -2.31 9.96
CA TRP A 43 17.57 -1.40 11.05
C TRP A 43 16.77 -2.10 12.14
N TYR A 44 15.75 -2.89 11.79
CA TYR A 44 14.88 -3.63 12.72
C TYR A 44 15.72 -4.55 13.61
N LYS A 45 16.66 -5.31 13.05
CA LYS A 45 17.53 -6.22 13.80
C LYS A 45 18.37 -5.51 14.88
N GLN A 46 18.72 -4.24 14.67
CA GLN A 46 19.52 -3.44 15.61
C GLN A 46 18.69 -2.85 16.76
N GLN A 47 17.36 -2.89 16.67
CA GLN A 47 16.49 -2.30 17.67
C GLN A 47 16.32 -3.21 18.90
N ASP A 48 16.02 -2.60 20.05
CA ASP A 48 15.67 -3.33 21.27
C ASP A 48 14.22 -3.83 21.20
N ILE A 49 14.03 -4.89 20.44
CA ILE A 49 12.71 -5.49 20.17
C ILE A 49 12.38 -6.57 21.20
N PRO A 50 11.09 -6.77 21.53
CA PRO A 50 10.64 -7.81 22.44
C PRO A 50 11.24 -9.19 22.13
N ALA A 51 11.64 -9.93 23.17
CA ALA A 51 12.26 -11.25 23.03
C ALA A 51 11.41 -12.24 22.21
N LYS A 52 10.07 -12.14 22.29
CA LYS A 52 9.14 -12.93 21.48
C LYS A 52 9.31 -12.78 19.97
N TYR A 53 9.92 -11.69 19.50
CA TYR A 53 10.18 -11.42 18.08
C TYR A 53 11.57 -11.89 17.63
N LYS A 54 12.42 -12.36 18.55
CA LYS A 54 13.76 -12.85 18.26
C LYS A 54 13.77 -14.37 18.19
N HIS A 55 14.63 -14.92 17.34
CA HIS A 55 14.84 -16.34 17.18
C HIS A 55 16.33 -16.67 17.17
N ASN A 56 16.71 -17.75 17.84
CA ASN A 56 18.11 -18.04 18.14
C ASN A 56 18.83 -18.87 17.05
N LEU A 57 18.10 -19.40 16.06
CA LEU A 57 18.68 -20.30 15.05
C LEU A 57 19.32 -19.59 13.86
N GLY A 58 19.48 -18.26 13.89
CA GLY A 58 20.10 -17.47 12.81
C GLY A 58 19.30 -17.46 11.49
N THR A 59 18.23 -18.24 11.39
CA THR A 59 17.26 -18.26 10.28
C THR A 59 16.40 -16.99 10.28
N HIS A 60 15.90 -16.60 9.10
CA HIS A 60 15.04 -15.42 8.92
C HIS A 60 15.63 -14.14 9.53
N ARG A 61 16.94 -13.93 9.37
CA ARG A 61 17.72 -12.83 9.98
C ARG A 61 17.69 -12.77 11.52
N GLY A 62 17.24 -13.84 12.19
CA GLY A 62 17.08 -13.91 13.65
C GLY A 62 15.70 -13.45 14.14
N PHE A 63 14.71 -13.31 13.25
CA PHE A 63 13.33 -13.02 13.62
C PHE A 63 12.52 -14.30 13.84
N SER A 64 11.60 -14.27 14.80
CA SER A 64 10.64 -15.36 15.03
C SER A 64 9.43 -15.25 14.10
N GLU A 65 8.62 -16.31 14.04
CA GLU A 65 7.33 -16.31 13.33
C GLU A 65 6.32 -15.28 13.86
N TYR A 66 6.50 -14.83 15.11
CA TYR A 66 5.65 -13.82 15.75
C TYR A 66 6.11 -12.40 15.50
N ALA A 67 7.26 -12.19 14.84
CA ALA A 67 7.76 -10.87 14.52
C ALA A 67 6.82 -10.18 13.51
N PRO A 68 6.23 -9.03 13.85
CA PRO A 68 5.38 -8.29 12.92
C PRO A 68 6.21 -7.76 11.75
N ALA A 69 5.61 -7.72 10.55
CA ALA A 69 6.29 -7.21 9.35
C ALA A 69 6.69 -5.72 9.47
N LEU A 70 5.92 -4.93 10.21
CA LEU A 70 6.17 -3.51 10.44
C LEU A 70 6.01 -3.19 11.93
N LEU A 71 6.96 -2.42 12.46
CA LEU A 71 6.95 -1.93 13.83
C LEU A 71 6.33 -0.54 13.96
N ASN A 72 5.64 -0.31 15.06
CA ASN A 72 5.23 1.01 15.50
C ASN A 72 6.40 1.76 16.18
N ASP A 73 6.18 3.01 16.58
CA ASP A 73 7.20 3.86 17.22
C ASP A 73 7.69 3.32 18.58
N ARG A 74 6.99 2.34 19.17
CA ARG A 74 7.36 1.66 20.42
C ARG A 74 7.99 0.29 20.16
N LEU A 75 8.41 0.01 18.92
CA LEU A 75 9.02 -1.26 18.51
C LEU A 75 8.11 -2.49 18.74
N CYS A 76 6.80 -2.28 18.63
CA CYS A 76 5.76 -3.30 18.78
C CYS A 76 4.87 -3.39 17.54
N GLU A 77 4.02 -4.41 17.49
CA GLU A 77 3.02 -4.55 16.42
C GLU A 77 2.01 -3.38 16.40
N PHE A 78 1.49 -3.07 15.22
CA PHE A 78 0.39 -2.13 15.09
C PHE A 78 -0.91 -2.75 15.59
N ALA A 79 -1.58 -2.08 16.52
CA ALA A 79 -2.89 -2.54 17.00
C ALA A 79 -3.93 -2.50 15.88
N MET A 80 -4.68 -3.60 15.76
CA MET A 80 -5.83 -3.70 14.87
C MET A 80 -7.07 -3.21 15.62
N SER A 81 -7.74 -2.20 15.09
CA SER A 81 -9.03 -1.74 15.62
C SER A 81 -10.16 -2.48 14.92
N GLU A 82 -11.17 -2.88 15.68
CA GLU A 82 -12.39 -3.45 15.13
C GLU A 82 -13.34 -2.34 14.68
N ARG A 83 -13.91 -2.50 13.48
CA ARG A 83 -14.95 -1.63 12.95
C ARG A 83 -16.15 -2.48 12.56
N THR A 84 -17.27 -2.26 13.24
CA THR A 84 -18.55 -2.88 12.86
C THR A 84 -19.01 -2.33 11.51
N VAL A 85 -19.27 -3.22 10.56
CA VAL A 85 -19.86 -2.93 9.25
C VAL A 85 -21.09 -3.80 9.06
N LYS A 86 -21.95 -3.46 8.07
CA LYS A 86 -23.20 -4.19 7.80
C LYS A 86 -23.02 -5.70 7.57
N SER A 87 -21.81 -6.13 7.18
CA SER A 87 -21.45 -7.52 6.90
C SER A 87 -20.60 -8.19 8.00
N GLY A 88 -20.47 -7.59 9.19
CA GLY A 88 -19.70 -8.15 10.32
C GLY A 88 -18.65 -7.21 10.92
N ILE A 89 -17.67 -7.76 11.62
CA ILE A 89 -16.57 -7.01 12.22
C ILE A 89 -15.40 -6.97 11.23
N ASN A 90 -14.99 -5.77 10.83
CA ASN A 90 -13.83 -5.53 9.96
C ASN A 90 -12.65 -5.04 10.81
N LYS A 91 -11.53 -5.78 10.84
CA LYS A 91 -10.31 -5.37 11.54
C LYS A 91 -9.48 -4.45 10.65
N GLN A 92 -9.18 -3.25 11.13
CA GLN A 92 -8.42 -2.23 10.40
C GLN A 92 -7.18 -1.80 11.18
N PRO A 93 -6.02 -1.62 10.52
CA PRO A 93 -4.80 -1.14 11.18
C PRO A 93 -4.85 0.39 11.31
N THR A 94 -5.78 0.91 12.11
CA THR A 94 -6.03 2.36 12.22
C THR A 94 -4.78 3.13 12.61
N ASN A 95 -3.97 2.59 13.53
CA ASN A 95 -2.72 3.22 13.95
C ASN A 95 -1.70 3.35 12.82
N LEU A 96 -1.59 2.34 11.95
CA LEU A 96 -0.72 2.40 10.77
C LEU A 96 -1.22 3.46 9.79
N ARG A 97 -2.53 3.51 9.53
CA ARG A 97 -3.12 4.50 8.62
C ARG A 97 -2.90 5.93 9.12
N THR A 98 -3.09 6.17 10.42
CA THR A 98 -2.81 7.46 11.05
C THR A 98 -1.33 7.82 10.95
N LYS A 99 -0.42 6.86 11.16
CA LYS A 99 1.02 7.07 11.00
C LYS A 99 1.38 7.48 9.57
N VAL A 100 0.87 6.78 8.56
CA VAL A 100 1.09 7.10 7.14
C VAL A 100 0.59 8.52 6.84
N ASN A 101 -0.64 8.85 7.22
CA ASN A 101 -1.18 10.19 6.99
C ASN A 101 -0.37 11.29 7.69
N THR A 102 0.17 11.01 8.89
CA THR A 102 1.05 11.94 9.61
C THR A 102 2.37 12.15 8.86
N LEU A 103 2.96 11.09 8.30
CA LEU A 103 4.17 11.19 7.48
C LEU A 103 3.92 11.99 6.20
N LEU A 104 2.79 11.76 5.54
CA LEU A 104 2.39 12.52 4.35
C LEU A 104 2.23 14.01 4.66
N LYS A 105 1.55 14.35 5.77
CA LYS A 105 1.43 15.73 6.24
C LYS A 105 2.79 16.38 6.50
N LYS A 106 3.71 15.66 7.18
CA LYS A 106 5.07 16.16 7.41
C LYS A 106 5.87 16.39 6.12
N ALA A 107 5.56 15.65 5.06
CA ALA A 107 6.13 15.83 3.74
C ALA A 107 5.45 16.93 2.90
N GLY A 108 4.49 17.68 3.47
CA GLY A 108 3.72 18.71 2.77
C GLY A 108 2.59 18.18 1.88
N LEU A 109 2.22 16.90 2.05
CA LEU A 109 1.16 16.22 1.31
C LEU A 109 -0.11 16.05 2.15
N ASP A 110 -0.55 17.13 2.79
CA ASP A 110 -1.71 17.17 3.71
C ASP A 110 -3.02 16.72 3.05
N TRP A 111 -3.13 16.93 1.74
CA TRP A 111 -4.27 16.55 0.92
C TRP A 111 -4.28 15.05 0.55
N ALA A 112 -3.13 14.37 0.69
CA ALA A 112 -2.96 12.99 0.28
C ALA A 112 -3.23 12.02 1.43
N THR A 113 -3.75 10.84 1.09
CA THR A 113 -3.88 9.71 1.99
C THR A 113 -3.27 8.47 1.34
N ALA A 114 -3.09 7.38 2.09
CA ALA A 114 -2.67 6.10 1.51
C ALA A 114 -3.52 5.68 0.30
N LYS A 115 -4.83 5.99 0.32
CA LYS A 115 -5.76 5.71 -0.79
C LYS A 115 -5.41 6.48 -2.06
N THR A 116 -4.90 7.71 -1.91
CA THR A 116 -4.49 8.58 -3.01
C THR A 116 -3.33 7.97 -3.79
N PHE A 117 -2.33 7.44 -3.09
CA PHE A 117 -1.19 6.75 -3.71
C PHE A 117 -1.63 5.47 -4.42
N GLU A 118 -2.51 4.68 -3.80
CA GLU A 118 -3.10 3.49 -4.42
C GLU A 118 -3.85 3.86 -5.72
N ASP A 119 -4.70 4.88 -5.70
CA ASP A 119 -5.43 5.33 -6.90
C ASP A 119 -4.47 5.86 -7.97
N SER A 120 -3.42 6.61 -7.59
CA SER A 120 -2.39 7.08 -8.53
C SER A 120 -1.66 5.92 -9.20
N LEU A 121 -1.32 4.87 -8.45
CA LEU A 121 -0.68 3.69 -9.00
C LEU A 121 -1.61 2.94 -9.97
N ILE A 122 -2.90 2.79 -9.60
CA ILE A 122 -3.91 2.18 -10.49
C ILE A 122 -4.00 2.95 -11.80
N ILE A 123 -4.10 4.28 -11.74
CA ILE A 123 -4.19 5.13 -12.93
C ILE A 123 -2.92 5.02 -13.79
N HIS A 124 -1.74 5.01 -13.17
CA HIS A 124 -0.48 4.89 -13.89
C HIS A 124 -0.35 3.53 -14.59
N LEU A 125 -0.75 2.44 -13.93
CA LEU A 125 -0.75 1.11 -14.52
C LEU A 125 -1.80 0.96 -15.62
N ALA A 126 -3.02 1.49 -15.42
CA ALA A 126 -4.09 1.45 -16.41
C ALA A 126 -3.72 2.16 -17.73
N LYS A 127 -2.77 3.09 -17.72
CA LYS A 127 -2.25 3.73 -18.95
C LYS A 127 -1.40 2.78 -19.80
N ASN A 128 -0.75 1.80 -19.19
CA ASN A 128 0.30 0.99 -19.83
C ASN A 128 -0.01 -0.51 -19.85
N VAL A 129 -1.03 -0.94 -19.11
CA VAL A 129 -1.37 -2.34 -18.88
C VAL A 129 -2.88 -2.53 -19.07
N ASP A 130 -3.28 -3.70 -19.59
CA ASP A 130 -4.69 -4.03 -19.75
C ASP A 130 -5.47 -3.89 -18.42
N HIS A 131 -6.67 -3.30 -18.51
CA HIS A 131 -7.50 -3.02 -17.36
C HIS A 131 -7.95 -4.28 -16.60
N GLY A 132 -8.03 -5.43 -17.28
CA GLY A 132 -8.30 -6.73 -16.65
C GLY A 132 -7.14 -7.17 -15.76
N VAL A 133 -5.90 -7.04 -16.23
CA VAL A 133 -4.70 -7.34 -15.44
C VAL A 133 -4.60 -6.42 -14.23
N VAL A 134 -4.90 -5.12 -14.39
CA VAL A 134 -4.95 -4.18 -13.25
C VAL A 134 -6.08 -4.56 -12.29
N ALA A 135 -7.24 -4.98 -12.79
CA ALA A 135 -8.34 -5.45 -11.94
C ALA A 135 -7.94 -6.65 -11.09
N ASP A 136 -7.25 -7.63 -11.68
CA ASP A 136 -6.74 -8.80 -10.96
C ASP A 136 -5.65 -8.41 -9.95
N LEU A 137 -4.71 -7.55 -10.35
CA LEU A 137 -3.62 -7.08 -9.50
C LEU A 137 -4.14 -6.38 -8.24
N PHE A 138 -5.23 -5.61 -8.34
CA PHE A 138 -5.84 -4.88 -7.21
C PHE A 138 -7.05 -5.59 -6.58
N GLY A 139 -7.48 -6.72 -7.13
CA GLY A 139 -8.62 -7.49 -6.64
C GLY A 139 -9.96 -6.79 -6.84
N PHE A 140 -10.11 -6.02 -7.92
CA PHE A 140 -11.40 -5.47 -8.34
C PHE A 140 -12.30 -6.55 -8.95
N SER A 141 -13.61 -6.32 -8.89
CA SER A 141 -14.60 -7.27 -9.41
C SER A 141 -14.63 -7.35 -10.94
N SER A 142 -14.20 -6.29 -11.63
CA SER A 142 -14.20 -6.24 -13.09
C SER A 142 -13.22 -5.21 -13.64
N ARG A 143 -12.85 -5.38 -14.92
CA ARG A 143 -12.12 -4.37 -15.72
C ARG A 143 -12.83 -3.02 -15.78
N GLN A 144 -14.16 -3.01 -15.65
CA GLN A 144 -14.96 -1.79 -15.72
C GLN A 144 -14.65 -0.86 -14.54
N VAL A 145 -14.43 -1.42 -13.34
CA VAL A 145 -14.07 -0.62 -12.15
C VAL A 145 -12.76 0.16 -12.37
N VAL A 146 -11.79 -0.44 -13.07
CA VAL A 146 -10.53 0.22 -13.42
C VAL A 146 -10.77 1.29 -14.49
N ALA A 147 -11.56 0.97 -15.51
CA ALA A 147 -11.92 1.92 -16.57
C ALA A 147 -12.64 3.16 -16.01
N ASP A 148 -13.60 2.96 -15.10
CA ASP A 148 -14.37 4.04 -14.47
C ASP A 148 -13.46 4.96 -13.64
N LYS A 149 -12.52 4.38 -12.88
CA LYS A 149 -11.51 5.14 -12.12
C LYS A 149 -10.62 5.97 -13.04
N TYR A 150 -10.13 5.36 -14.12
CA TYR A 150 -9.28 6.04 -15.09
C TYR A 150 -10.01 7.18 -15.81
N ASN A 151 -11.23 6.91 -16.31
CA ASN A 151 -12.04 7.89 -17.03
C ASN A 151 -12.51 9.04 -16.13
N SER A 152 -12.90 8.74 -14.88
CA SER A 152 -13.27 9.78 -13.91
C SER A 152 -12.12 10.73 -13.65
N ASN A 153 -10.88 10.22 -13.57
CA ASN A 153 -9.69 11.06 -13.43
C ASN A 153 -9.44 11.93 -14.67
N LEU A 154 -9.63 11.39 -15.88
CA LEU A 154 -9.53 12.19 -17.12
C LEU A 154 -10.56 13.31 -17.18
N LEU A 155 -11.81 13.04 -16.78
CA LEU A 155 -12.87 14.04 -16.72
C LEU A 155 -12.54 15.16 -15.71
N GLN A 156 -12.05 14.80 -14.53
CA GLN A 156 -11.62 15.78 -13.52
C GLN A 156 -10.46 16.65 -14.02
N LEU A 157 -9.50 16.07 -14.75
CA LEU A 157 -8.41 16.82 -15.37
C LEU A 157 -8.92 17.76 -16.47
N SER A 158 -9.85 17.29 -17.30
CA SER A 158 -10.50 18.12 -18.33
C SER A 158 -11.23 19.32 -17.71
N ASP A 159 -12.02 19.09 -16.66
CA ASP A 159 -12.73 20.15 -15.93
C ASP A 159 -11.77 21.14 -15.27
N ALA A 160 -10.66 20.66 -14.71
CA ALA A 160 -9.63 21.50 -14.12
C ALA A 160 -8.95 22.37 -15.18
N LEU A 161 -8.57 21.80 -16.32
CA LEU A 161 -7.99 22.53 -17.44
C LEU A 161 -8.97 23.57 -17.98
N ASN A 162 -10.22 23.20 -18.22
CA ASN A 162 -11.25 24.12 -18.71
C ASN A 162 -11.47 25.29 -17.75
N LYS A 163 -11.44 25.06 -16.43
CA LYS A 163 -11.51 26.14 -15.43
C LYS A 163 -10.31 27.08 -15.46
N VAL A 164 -9.11 26.57 -15.74
CA VAL A 164 -7.89 27.39 -15.86
C VAL A 164 -7.92 28.19 -17.16
N TYR A 165 -8.23 27.55 -18.29
CA TYR A 165 -8.34 28.23 -19.59
C TYR A 165 -9.45 29.28 -19.60
N ALA A 166 -10.61 29.01 -18.99
CA ALA A 166 -11.69 30.00 -18.86
C ALA A 166 -11.31 31.24 -18.03
N ARG A 167 -10.29 31.14 -17.16
CA ARG A 167 -9.76 32.28 -16.38
C ARG A 167 -8.70 33.07 -17.13
N ILE A 168 -8.06 32.48 -18.15
CA ILE A 168 -7.20 33.20 -19.08
C ILE A 168 -8.14 33.89 -20.07
N GLN A 169 -8.68 35.05 -19.67
CA GLN A 169 -9.27 35.95 -20.65
C GLN A 169 -8.16 36.31 -21.64
N THR A 170 -8.31 35.90 -22.90
CA THR A 170 -7.58 36.51 -24.00
C THR A 170 -7.87 38.01 -23.91
N THR A 171 -6.92 38.77 -23.39
CA THR A 171 -6.81 40.19 -23.68
C THR A 171 -6.55 40.24 -25.18
N GLY A 172 -7.64 40.24 -25.94
CA GLY A 172 -7.62 40.41 -27.37
C GLY A 172 -6.94 41.74 -27.66
N PHE A 173 -5.88 41.66 -28.47
CA PHE A 173 -5.40 42.78 -29.26
C PHE A 173 -6.39 43.06 -30.39
#